data_AF-A0A482ZVV4-F1
#
_entry.id   AF-A0A482ZVV4-F1
#
_cell.length_a   1.000
_cell.length_b   1.000
_cell.length_c   1.000
_cell.angle_alpha   90.00
_cell.angle_beta   90.00
_cell.angle_gamma   90.00
#
_symmetry.space_group_name_H-M   'P 1'
#
loop_
_entity.id
_entity.type
_entity.pdbx_description
1 polymer ?
#
loop_
_entity_poly.entity_id
_entity_poly.type
_entity_poly.pdbx_seq_one_letter_code
_entity_poly.pdbx_strand_id
1 'polypeptide(L)'
;MDKKAKRLQWNPKNYWLGFYGTPSSNGQWGWQFGGHHLGINMAIENGVVSSLSPTFVGTEPATFEYKGRRYEPVRDMHKAGLDLLHTLSASQQLSAELFEGFRDIITGPGEDGFIPDLQGTRVADFSPEQKTMLLNTIRQWVDIQPDENATLRMVELTAELDDMYFAWYGEKDGTGDNYFRIQGPTLIIEMLSQADSVGASTQGLGHYHTIYRNVTNEYGGQK
;
A
#
# COMPACT_ATOMS: atom_id res chain seq x y z
N MET A 1 6.10 25.61 15.31
CA MET A 1 5.13 25.09 14.33
C MET A 1 5.29 25.87 13.04
N ASP A 2 5.71 25.20 11.96
CA ASP A 2 5.98 25.78 10.65
C ASP A 2 4.69 26.39 10.03
N LYS A 3 4.81 27.61 9.49
CA LYS A 3 3.72 28.37 8.86
C LYS A 3 3.15 27.67 7.62
N LYS A 4 3.84 26.72 7.00
CA LYS A 4 3.30 25.93 5.87
C LYS A 4 2.24 24.90 6.29
N ALA A 5 2.35 24.33 7.49
CA ALA A 5 1.39 23.34 8.00
C ALA A 5 -0.02 23.92 8.29
N LYS A 6 -0.13 25.24 8.49
CA LYS A 6 -1.41 25.91 8.79
C LYS A 6 -2.37 26.02 7.59
N ARG A 7 -1.91 25.75 6.37
CA ARG A 7 -2.69 25.98 5.14
C ARG A 7 -3.58 24.79 4.72
N LEU A 8 -3.28 23.58 5.19
CA LEU A 8 -3.95 22.35 4.74
C LEU A 8 -4.98 21.82 5.75
N GLN A 9 -5.66 22.71 6.50
CA GLN A 9 -6.67 22.39 7.52
C GLN A 9 -7.33 21.02 7.27
N TRP A 10 -7.10 20.07 8.18
CA TRP A 10 -7.67 18.73 8.18
C TRP A 10 -9.16 18.77 7.79
N ASN A 11 -9.53 18.21 6.64
CA ASN A 11 -10.91 18.24 6.15
C ASN A 11 -11.16 17.12 5.11
N PRO A 12 -12.21 16.29 5.27
CA PRO A 12 -12.57 15.25 4.29
C PRO A 12 -13.01 15.79 2.92
N LYS A 13 -13.17 17.11 2.74
CA LYS A 13 -13.48 17.76 1.46
C LYS A 13 -12.25 18.31 0.73
N ASN A 14 -11.07 18.18 1.33
CA ASN A 14 -9.85 18.74 0.79
C ASN A 14 -9.10 17.70 -0.04
N TYR A 15 -9.50 17.59 -1.31
CA TYR A 15 -8.76 16.88 -2.34
C TYR A 15 -8.24 17.88 -3.38
N TRP A 16 -7.05 17.62 -3.89
CA TRP A 16 -6.40 18.44 -4.90
C TRP A 16 -5.93 17.57 -6.05
N LEU A 17 -6.02 18.13 -7.25
CA LEU A 17 -5.37 17.62 -8.44
C LEU A 17 -4.22 18.55 -8.79
N GLY A 18 -3.00 18.04 -8.71
CA GLY A 18 -1.78 18.73 -9.13
C GLY A 18 -1.29 18.17 -10.46
N PHE A 19 -0.75 19.03 -11.32
CA PHE A 19 -0.07 18.63 -12.55
C PHE A 19 1.41 19.00 -12.45
N TYR A 20 2.28 18.09 -12.88
CA TYR A 20 3.72 18.24 -12.89
C TYR A 20 4.20 18.16 -14.34
N GLY A 21 4.85 19.23 -14.80
CA GLY A 21 5.13 19.41 -16.23
C GLY A 21 3.89 19.90 -17.00
N THR A 22 3.96 19.83 -18.33
CA THR A 22 2.86 20.23 -19.23
C THR A 22 2.24 18.98 -19.84
N PRO A 23 0.92 18.74 -19.66
CA PRO A 23 0.23 17.64 -20.31
C PRO A 23 0.46 17.64 -21.82
N SER A 24 0.94 16.50 -22.33
CA SER A 24 1.35 16.35 -23.72
C SER A 24 1.29 14.88 -24.13
N SER A 25 1.07 14.62 -25.43
CA SER A 25 1.21 13.28 -26.00
C SER A 25 2.67 12.86 -26.19
N ASN A 26 3.61 13.81 -26.14
CA ASN A 26 5.05 13.60 -26.28
C ASN A 26 5.79 14.23 -25.08
N GLY A 27 6.78 13.54 -24.53
CA GLY A 27 7.54 13.98 -23.35
C GLY A 27 6.96 13.47 -22.04
N GLN A 28 7.54 13.95 -20.94
CA GLN A 28 7.21 13.52 -19.58
C GLN A 28 6.33 14.56 -18.87
N TRP A 29 5.26 14.08 -18.25
CA TRP A 29 4.44 14.86 -17.33
C TRP A 29 3.76 13.91 -16.36
N GLY A 30 3.11 14.44 -15.34
CA GLY A 30 2.35 13.63 -14.41
C GLY A 30 1.28 14.43 -13.71
N TRP A 31 0.45 13.72 -12.96
CA TRP A 31 -0.50 14.33 -12.07
C TRP A 31 -0.54 13.59 -10.74
N GLN A 32 -0.92 14.32 -9.71
CA GLN A 32 -1.17 13.77 -8.38
C GLN A 32 -2.59 14.11 -7.99
N PHE A 33 -3.35 13.10 -7.59
CA PHE A 33 -4.62 13.29 -6.90
C PHE A 33 -4.43 12.92 -5.43
N GLY A 34 -4.53 13.92 -4.56
CA GLY A 34 -4.22 13.73 -3.14
C GLY A 34 -5.10 14.53 -2.20
N GLY A 35 -5.05 14.17 -0.92
CA GLY A 35 -5.88 14.76 0.13
C GLY A 35 -5.69 14.03 1.47
N HIS A 36 -6.65 14.18 2.37
CA HIS A 36 -6.56 13.72 3.76
C HIS A 36 -6.14 12.25 3.93
N HIS A 37 -6.62 11.34 3.08
CA HIS A 37 -6.31 9.90 3.12
C HIS A 37 -6.07 9.31 1.73
N LEU A 38 -5.53 10.11 0.81
CA LEU A 38 -5.30 9.65 -0.56
C LEU A 38 -4.08 10.34 -1.13
N GLY A 39 -3.25 9.58 -1.84
CA GLY A 39 -2.14 10.10 -2.61
C GLY A 39 -1.88 9.17 -3.79
N ILE A 40 -2.48 9.48 -4.93
CA ILE A 40 -2.25 8.76 -6.19
C ILE A 40 -1.33 9.61 -7.03
N ASN A 41 -0.17 9.05 -7.40
CA ASN A 41 0.81 9.73 -8.24
C ASN A 41 0.91 8.98 -9.57
N MET A 42 0.56 9.63 -10.67
CA MET A 42 0.68 9.08 -12.02
C MET A 42 1.72 9.85 -12.80
N ALA A 43 2.75 9.14 -13.28
CA ALA A 43 3.69 9.64 -14.25
C ALA A 43 3.35 9.10 -15.64
N ILE A 44 3.52 9.95 -16.64
CA ILE A 44 3.18 9.70 -18.04
C ILE A 44 4.39 10.08 -18.89
N GLU A 45 4.81 9.16 -19.75
CA GLU A 45 5.88 9.37 -20.71
C GLU A 45 5.38 9.02 -22.11
N ASN A 46 5.44 10.00 -23.03
CA ASN A 46 5.02 9.84 -24.43
C ASN A 46 3.60 9.26 -24.58
N GLY A 47 2.68 9.74 -23.73
CA GLY A 47 1.28 9.33 -23.75
C GLY A 47 0.98 7.98 -23.09
N VAL A 48 1.98 7.31 -22.51
CA VAL A 48 1.84 6.03 -21.80
C VAL A 48 2.07 6.25 -20.31
N VAL A 49 1.28 5.61 -19.45
CA VAL A 49 1.52 5.62 -18.01
C VAL A 49 2.85 4.93 -17.75
N SER A 50 3.82 5.64 -17.18
CA SER A 50 5.14 5.10 -16.85
C SER A 50 5.23 4.64 -15.40
N SER A 51 4.42 5.21 -14.51
CA SER A 51 4.36 4.81 -13.10
C SER A 51 3.06 5.25 -12.44
N LEU A 52 2.53 4.42 -11.53
CA LEU A 52 1.49 4.79 -10.54
C LEU A 52 2.03 4.76 -9.10
N SER A 53 3.34 5.02 -8.94
CA SER A 53 4.04 4.91 -7.66
C SER A 53 4.57 6.27 -7.19
N PRO A 54 4.50 6.60 -5.88
CA PRO A 54 3.80 5.85 -4.84
C PRO A 54 2.28 6.03 -4.92
N THR A 55 1.51 5.03 -4.47
CA THR A 55 0.06 5.13 -4.29
C THR A 55 -0.31 4.83 -2.85
N PHE A 56 -0.83 5.83 -2.15
CA PHE A 56 -1.32 5.74 -0.78
C PHE A 56 -2.85 5.81 -0.74
N VAL A 57 -3.46 4.88 -0.01
CA VAL A 57 -4.90 4.86 0.28
C VAL A 57 -5.08 4.69 1.78
N GLY A 58 -5.81 5.62 2.39
CA GLY A 58 -6.27 5.51 3.77
C GLY A 58 -7.80 5.54 3.83
N THR A 59 -8.36 4.95 4.88
CA THR A 59 -9.80 5.03 5.14
C THR A 59 -10.06 5.17 6.62
N GLU A 60 -10.68 6.29 7.00
CA GLU A 60 -11.14 6.58 8.36
C GLU A 60 -12.50 7.29 8.27
N PRO A 61 -13.62 6.66 8.65
CA PRO A 61 -13.74 5.26 9.06
C PRO A 61 -13.49 4.28 7.90
N ALA A 62 -13.05 3.06 8.19
CA ALA A 62 -12.85 2.02 7.19
C ALA A 62 -14.16 1.53 6.58
N THR A 63 -15.27 1.58 7.34
CA THR A 63 -16.61 1.32 6.80
C THR A 63 -17.52 2.54 6.86
N PHE A 64 -18.32 2.74 5.80
CA PHE A 64 -19.32 3.81 5.75
C PHE A 64 -20.56 3.37 4.98
N GLU A 65 -21.68 4.05 5.20
CA GLU A 65 -22.91 3.86 4.43
C GLU A 65 -23.11 5.00 3.44
N TYR A 66 -23.43 4.66 2.20
CA TYR A 66 -23.80 5.62 1.18
C TYR A 66 -24.96 5.08 0.33
N LYS A 67 -26.05 5.86 0.27
CA LYS A 67 -27.29 5.48 -0.44
C LYS A 67 -27.82 4.09 -0.04
N GLY A 68 -27.80 3.78 1.26
CA GLY A 68 -28.31 2.51 1.80
C GLY A 68 -27.42 1.29 1.55
N ARG A 69 -26.18 1.49 1.06
CA ARG A 69 -25.19 0.42 0.88
C ARG A 69 -23.99 0.69 1.79
N ARG A 70 -23.53 -0.35 2.49
CA ARG A 70 -22.28 -0.33 3.26
C ARG A 70 -21.08 -0.56 2.33
N TYR A 71 -20.01 0.21 2.53
CA TYR A 71 -18.76 0.12 1.82
C TYR A 71 -17.61 -0.10 2.80
N GLU A 72 -16.58 -0.83 2.36
CA GLU A 72 -15.30 -0.99 3.04
C GLU A 72 -14.22 -1.05 1.94
N PRO A 73 -13.75 0.11 1.43
CA PRO A 73 -13.05 0.20 0.16
C PRO A 73 -11.76 -0.64 0.04
N VAL A 74 -11.03 -0.81 1.16
CA VAL A 74 -9.73 -1.51 1.19
C VAL A 74 -9.79 -2.86 1.91
N ARG A 75 -11.00 -3.38 2.17
CA ARG A 75 -11.20 -4.68 2.85
C ARG A 75 -10.42 -5.81 2.19
N ASP A 76 -10.48 -5.88 0.87
CA ASP A 76 -9.94 -7.02 0.13
C ASP A 76 -8.40 -7.00 0.14
N MET A 77 -7.77 -5.82 0.24
CA MET A 77 -6.33 -5.66 0.49
C MET A 77 -5.93 -6.19 1.88
N HIS A 78 -6.66 -5.80 2.93
CA HIS A 78 -6.43 -6.30 4.29
C HIS A 78 -6.58 -7.82 4.36
N LYS A 79 -7.69 -8.33 3.82
CA LYS A 79 -8.02 -9.75 3.82
C LYS A 79 -6.96 -10.56 3.07
N ALA A 80 -6.46 -10.08 1.94
CA ALA A 80 -5.44 -10.80 1.17
C ALA A 80 -4.12 -10.98 1.94
N GLY A 81 -3.74 -10.03 2.80
CA GLY A 81 -2.59 -10.17 3.69
C GLY A 81 -2.83 -11.21 4.81
N LEU A 82 -4.00 -11.18 5.43
CA LEU A 82 -4.42 -12.17 6.43
C LEU A 82 -4.50 -13.58 5.87
N ASP A 83 -5.13 -13.74 4.69
CA ASP A 83 -5.25 -15.03 4.03
C ASP A 83 -3.86 -15.61 3.73
N LEU A 84 -2.92 -14.78 3.25
CA LEU A 84 -1.53 -15.18 3.04
C LEU A 84 -0.89 -15.65 4.36
N LEU A 85 -0.98 -14.86 5.43
CA LEU A 85 -0.46 -15.22 6.76
C LEU A 85 -0.98 -16.60 7.21
N HIS A 86 -2.27 -16.88 7.00
CA HIS A 86 -2.90 -18.15 7.39
C HIS A 86 -2.47 -19.34 6.54
N THR A 87 -1.88 -19.13 5.36
CA THR A 87 -1.24 -20.21 4.61
C THR A 87 0.14 -20.58 5.12
N LEU A 88 0.79 -19.71 5.91
CA LEU A 88 2.13 -19.93 6.43
C LEU A 88 2.14 -20.99 7.54
N SER A 89 3.21 -21.78 7.58
CA SER A 89 3.48 -22.69 8.70
C SER A 89 3.77 -21.91 9.98
N ALA A 90 3.69 -22.57 11.14
CA ALA A 90 4.02 -21.93 12.41
C ALA A 90 5.44 -21.34 12.44
N SER A 91 6.42 -21.99 11.80
CA SER A 91 7.80 -21.48 11.71
C SER A 91 7.93 -20.29 10.76
N GLN A 92 7.19 -20.30 9.65
CA GLN A 92 7.14 -19.15 8.73
C GLN A 92 6.45 -17.95 9.39
N GLN A 93 5.34 -18.15 10.11
CA GLN A 93 4.68 -17.09 10.87
C GLN A 93 5.59 -16.50 11.95
N LEU A 94 6.33 -17.34 12.67
CA LEU A 94 7.30 -16.86 13.65
C LEU A 94 8.42 -16.04 12.99
N SER A 95 8.85 -16.44 11.79
CA SER A 95 9.87 -15.70 11.03
C SER A 95 9.32 -14.41 10.43
N ALA A 96 8.02 -14.34 10.13
CA ALA A 96 7.34 -13.15 9.65
C ALA A 96 7.14 -12.08 10.74
N GLU A 97 7.11 -12.48 12.02
CA GLU A 97 6.74 -11.62 13.14
C GLU A 97 7.71 -10.44 13.34
N LEU A 98 7.14 -9.24 13.45
CA LEU A 98 7.78 -8.03 13.89
C LEU A 98 7.39 -7.76 15.35
N PHE A 99 8.31 -7.23 16.15
CA PHE A 99 8.11 -7.04 17.60
C PHE A 99 7.91 -5.58 18.03
N GLU A 100 8.07 -4.63 17.10
CA GLU A 100 7.85 -3.22 17.35
C GLU A 100 6.41 -2.84 17.02
N GLY A 101 5.79 -2.01 17.86
CA GLY A 101 4.41 -1.55 17.64
C GLY A 101 4.31 -0.50 16.53
N PHE A 102 3.46 -0.74 15.55
CA PHE A 102 3.22 0.17 14.43
C PHE A 102 2.04 1.12 14.72
N ARG A 103 2.30 2.42 14.67
CA ARG A 103 1.25 3.46 14.76
C ARG A 103 0.83 4.02 13.42
N ASP A 104 1.63 3.78 12.39
CA ASP A 104 1.38 4.14 11.01
C ASP A 104 2.15 3.16 10.10
N ILE A 105 1.91 3.19 8.79
CA ILE A 105 2.84 2.67 7.79
C ILE A 105 4.14 3.49 7.85
N ILE A 106 5.30 2.85 7.65
CA ILE A 106 6.61 3.50 7.87
C ILE A 106 7.23 4.05 6.59
N THR A 107 6.65 3.74 5.43
CA THR A 107 7.06 4.25 4.12
C THR A 107 6.03 5.15 3.47
N GLY A 108 5.09 5.68 4.28
CA GLY A 108 4.00 6.53 3.84
C GLY A 108 4.40 7.91 3.28
N PRO A 109 3.42 8.79 3.05
CA PRO A 109 3.67 10.15 2.55
C PRO A 109 4.72 10.91 3.38
N GLY A 110 5.76 11.44 2.72
CA GLY A 110 6.86 12.17 3.35
C GLY A 110 8.13 11.35 3.58
N GLU A 111 8.07 10.03 3.36
CA GLU A 111 9.19 9.10 3.49
C GLU A 111 9.82 8.73 2.12
N ASP A 112 9.87 9.71 1.20
CA ASP A 112 10.39 9.50 -0.15
C ASP A 112 11.84 8.97 -0.11
N GLY A 113 12.12 7.91 -0.89
CA GLY A 113 13.44 7.28 -0.94
C GLY A 113 13.85 6.45 0.28
N PHE A 114 13.06 6.44 1.36
CA PHE A 114 13.33 5.54 2.49
C PHE A 114 13.01 4.09 2.11
N ILE A 115 13.94 3.18 2.36
CA ILE A 115 13.77 1.73 2.17
C ILE A 115 14.08 1.06 3.51
N PRO A 116 13.10 0.41 4.17
CA PRO A 116 13.33 -0.29 5.42
C PRO A 116 14.30 -1.46 5.26
N ASP A 117 14.93 -1.91 6.34
CA ASP A 117 15.66 -3.17 6.34
C ASP A 117 14.72 -4.34 6.01
N LEU A 118 15.26 -5.35 5.31
CA LEU A 118 14.52 -6.57 5.01
C LEU A 118 14.25 -7.32 6.32
N GLN A 119 12.97 -7.59 6.57
CA GLN A 119 12.49 -8.30 7.76
C GLN A 119 11.39 -9.27 7.35
N GLY A 120 11.13 -10.26 8.20
CA GLY A 120 10.09 -11.24 7.99
C GLY A 120 10.58 -12.53 7.32
N THR A 121 9.63 -13.32 6.84
CA THR A 121 9.91 -14.60 6.19
C THR A 121 10.28 -14.39 4.73
N ARG A 122 11.32 -15.07 4.25
CA ARG A 122 11.75 -14.98 2.85
C ARG A 122 10.84 -15.80 1.96
N VAL A 123 10.43 -15.22 0.83
CA VAL A 123 9.49 -15.86 -0.10
C VAL A 123 10.14 -17.03 -0.85
N ALA A 124 11.47 -17.07 -0.96
CA ALA A 124 12.19 -18.26 -1.43
C ALA A 124 11.80 -19.55 -0.67
N ASP A 125 11.45 -19.44 0.60
CA ASP A 125 11.06 -20.56 1.47
C ASP A 125 9.56 -20.89 1.40
N PHE A 126 8.80 -20.24 0.52
CA PHE A 126 7.36 -20.48 0.35
C PHE A 126 7.11 -21.69 -0.54
N SER A 127 6.02 -22.41 -0.27
CA SER A 127 5.48 -23.41 -1.19
C SER A 127 4.97 -22.74 -2.48
N PRO A 128 4.80 -23.50 -3.59
CA PRO A 128 4.20 -22.96 -4.81
C PRO A 128 2.81 -22.30 -4.59
N GLU A 129 2.00 -22.86 -3.70
CA GLU A 129 0.68 -22.35 -3.35
C GLU A 129 0.78 -21.03 -2.56
N GLN A 130 1.73 -20.94 -1.61
CA GLN A 130 2.01 -19.72 -0.85
C GLN A 130 2.54 -18.60 -1.77
N LYS A 131 3.42 -18.92 -2.73
CA LYS A 131 3.88 -17.97 -3.76
C LYS A 131 2.73 -17.45 -4.63
N THR A 132 1.82 -18.34 -5.01
CA THR A 132 0.60 -17.96 -5.75
C THR A 132 -0.29 -17.03 -4.92
N MET A 133 -0.46 -17.34 -3.62
CA MET A 133 -1.23 -16.49 -2.72
C MET A 133 -0.60 -15.10 -2.58
N LEU A 134 0.72 -15.02 -2.41
CA LEU A 134 1.43 -13.74 -2.34
C LEU A 134 1.26 -12.90 -3.61
N LEU A 135 1.35 -13.51 -4.80
CA LEU A 135 1.10 -12.80 -6.07
C LEU A 135 -0.35 -12.28 -6.15
N ASN A 136 -1.33 -13.06 -5.68
CA ASN A 136 -2.72 -12.60 -5.61
C ASN A 136 -2.92 -11.45 -4.60
N THR A 137 -2.17 -11.45 -3.50
CA THR A 137 -2.12 -10.33 -2.56
C THR A 137 -1.54 -9.09 -3.23
N ILE A 138 -0.36 -9.19 -3.85
CA ILE A 138 0.30 -8.08 -4.58
C ILE A 138 -0.65 -7.45 -5.63
N ARG A 139 -1.43 -8.28 -6.34
CA ARG A 139 -2.42 -7.81 -7.33
C ARG A 139 -3.44 -6.83 -6.78
N GLN A 140 -3.80 -6.88 -5.49
CA GLN A 140 -4.74 -5.92 -4.90
C GLN A 140 -4.28 -4.47 -5.05
N TRP A 141 -2.96 -4.23 -5.11
CA TRP A 141 -2.37 -2.91 -5.39
C TRP A 141 -2.03 -2.72 -6.86
N VAL A 142 -1.45 -3.74 -7.50
CA VAL A 142 -0.95 -3.64 -8.87
C VAL A 142 -2.06 -3.54 -9.91
N ASP A 143 -3.27 -4.01 -9.61
CA ASP A 143 -4.40 -3.94 -10.55
C ASP A 143 -5.21 -2.61 -10.42
N ILE A 144 -4.74 -1.65 -9.59
CA ILE A 144 -5.31 -0.28 -9.54
C ILE A 144 -4.93 0.54 -10.78
N GLN A 145 -3.75 0.29 -11.34
CA GLN A 145 -3.28 0.89 -12.60
C GLN A 145 -3.94 0.20 -13.82
N PRO A 146 -3.87 0.79 -15.02
CA PRO A 146 -4.42 0.17 -16.23
C PRO A 146 -3.89 -1.25 -16.48
N ASP A 147 -4.73 -2.12 -17.03
CA ASP A 147 -4.44 -3.56 -17.22
C ASP A 147 -3.11 -3.84 -17.94
N GLU A 148 -2.75 -3.01 -18.93
CA GLU A 148 -1.50 -3.12 -19.67
C GLU A 148 -0.27 -2.88 -18.78
N ASN A 149 -0.35 -1.89 -17.88
CA ASN A 149 0.68 -1.60 -16.89
C ASN A 149 0.72 -2.68 -15.79
N ALA A 150 -0.45 -3.10 -15.31
CA ALA A 150 -0.57 -4.15 -14.30
C ALA A 150 0.03 -5.47 -14.78
N THR A 151 -0.24 -5.85 -16.03
CA THR A 151 0.30 -7.06 -16.65
C THR A 151 1.83 -7.04 -16.70
N LEU A 152 2.42 -5.94 -17.19
CA LEU A 152 3.88 -5.79 -17.25
C LEU A 152 4.49 -5.79 -15.85
N ARG A 153 3.90 -5.05 -14.91
CA ARG A 153 4.39 -4.99 -13.54
C ARG A 153 4.35 -6.34 -12.83
N MET A 154 3.30 -7.13 -13.04
CA MET A 154 3.22 -8.48 -12.47
C MET A 154 4.24 -9.45 -13.07
N VAL A 155 4.64 -9.29 -14.33
CA VAL A 155 5.75 -10.08 -14.93
C VAL A 155 7.07 -9.76 -14.21
N GLU A 156 7.38 -8.48 -14.00
CA GLU A 156 8.58 -8.06 -13.26
C GLU A 156 8.58 -8.61 -11.83
N LEU A 157 7.47 -8.44 -11.10
CA LEU A 157 7.33 -8.88 -9.72
C LEU A 157 7.41 -10.41 -9.57
N THR A 158 6.92 -11.16 -10.57
CA THR A 158 7.06 -12.62 -10.57
C THR A 158 8.52 -13.05 -10.75
N ALA A 159 9.31 -12.30 -11.53
CA ALA A 159 10.71 -12.62 -11.78
C ALA A 159 11.62 -12.41 -10.55
N GLU A 160 11.25 -11.50 -9.64
CA GLU A 160 12.00 -11.22 -8.40
C GLU A 160 11.35 -11.82 -7.14
N LEU A 161 10.32 -12.66 -7.29
CA LEU A 161 9.48 -13.15 -6.20
C LEU A 161 10.28 -13.81 -5.07
N ASP A 162 11.32 -14.59 -5.40
CA ASP A 162 12.13 -15.31 -4.41
C ASP A 162 13.04 -14.39 -3.57
N ASP A 163 13.24 -13.15 -4.03
CA ASP A 163 13.99 -12.11 -3.32
C ASP A 163 13.09 -11.20 -2.48
N MET A 164 11.78 -11.52 -2.41
CA MET A 164 10.84 -10.81 -1.55
C MET A 164 10.78 -11.38 -0.13
N TYR A 165 10.26 -10.56 0.77
CA TYR A 165 10.02 -10.86 2.16
C TYR A 165 8.58 -10.48 2.54
N PHE A 166 7.98 -11.26 3.42
CA PHE A 166 6.70 -10.97 4.04
C PHE A 166 6.86 -10.83 5.55
N ALA A 167 6.48 -9.69 6.09
CA ALA A 167 6.53 -9.39 7.52
C ALA A 167 5.13 -9.07 8.06
N TRP A 168 4.90 -9.41 9.32
CA TRP A 168 3.62 -9.27 10.02
C TRP A 168 3.82 -8.72 11.43
N TYR A 169 2.92 -7.86 11.89
CA TYR A 169 2.79 -7.45 13.28
C TYR A 169 1.34 -7.53 13.71
N GLY A 170 1.11 -7.91 14.97
CA GLY A 170 -0.18 -7.74 15.64
C GLY A 170 -1.14 -8.91 15.45
N GLU A 171 -2.43 -8.63 15.67
CA GLU A 171 -3.47 -9.64 15.79
C GLU A 171 -3.66 -10.43 14.49
N LYS A 172 -3.66 -11.76 14.60
CA LYS A 172 -3.70 -12.67 13.43
C LYS A 172 -5.11 -13.08 13.04
N ASP A 173 -6.12 -12.75 13.83
CA ASP A 173 -7.51 -13.07 13.52
C ASP A 173 -8.22 -11.98 12.67
N GLY A 174 -7.51 -10.88 12.38
CA GLY A 174 -8.01 -9.77 11.58
C GLY A 174 -8.99 -8.85 12.31
N THR A 175 -9.20 -9.05 13.62
CA THR A 175 -10.16 -8.27 14.42
C THR A 175 -9.52 -7.14 15.22
N GLY A 176 -8.19 -7.13 15.34
CA GLY A 176 -7.45 -6.09 16.03
C GLY A 176 -6.36 -5.44 15.18
N ASP A 177 -5.55 -4.64 15.86
CA ASP A 177 -4.45 -3.91 15.26
C ASP A 177 -3.46 -4.87 14.61
N ASN A 178 -3.18 -4.65 13.33
CA ASN A 178 -2.20 -5.42 12.62
C ASN A 178 -1.52 -4.60 11.53
N TYR A 179 -0.37 -5.08 11.11
CA TYR A 179 0.41 -4.51 10.05
C TYR A 179 1.09 -5.62 9.25
N PHE A 180 1.22 -5.44 7.94
CA PHE A 180 2.11 -6.27 7.15
C PHE A 180 2.89 -5.47 6.12
N ARG A 181 4.07 -6.01 5.78
CA ARG A 181 4.92 -5.49 4.70
C ARG A 181 5.28 -6.62 3.74
N ILE A 182 5.07 -6.36 2.44
CA ILE A 182 5.68 -7.13 1.36
C ILE A 182 6.79 -6.26 0.79
N GLN A 183 8.02 -6.74 0.85
CA GLN A 183 9.18 -5.98 0.39
C GLN A 183 10.07 -6.84 -0.50
N GLY A 184 10.43 -6.31 -1.67
CA GLY A 184 11.33 -6.92 -2.64
C GLY A 184 12.29 -5.88 -3.23
N PRO A 185 13.10 -6.27 -4.22
CA PRO A 185 14.07 -5.38 -4.86
C PRO A 185 13.44 -4.12 -5.45
N THR A 186 12.24 -4.23 -6.06
CA THR A 186 11.54 -3.09 -6.66
C THR A 186 10.21 -2.76 -5.99
N LEU A 187 9.81 -3.49 -4.95
CA LEU A 187 8.47 -3.41 -4.36
C LEU A 187 8.51 -3.10 -2.87
N ILE A 188 7.69 -2.15 -2.44
CA ILE A 188 7.22 -2.06 -1.05
C ILE A 188 5.70 -1.96 -1.08
N ILE A 189 5.03 -2.84 -0.35
CA ILE A 189 3.62 -2.72 0.01
C ILE A 189 3.55 -2.75 1.53
N GLU A 190 2.88 -1.77 2.12
CA GLU A 190 2.55 -1.78 3.53
C GLU A 190 1.03 -1.66 3.70
N MET A 191 0.51 -2.33 4.71
CA MET A 191 -0.87 -2.22 5.13
C MET A 191 -0.88 -2.20 6.65
N LEU A 192 -1.59 -1.23 7.19
CA LEU A 192 -1.88 -1.07 8.61
C LEU A 192 -3.39 -1.11 8.77
N SER A 193 -3.83 -1.88 9.76
CA SER A 193 -5.18 -1.89 10.29
C SER A 193 -5.12 -1.45 11.75
N GLN A 194 -5.86 -0.42 12.10
CA GLN A 194 -6.06 0.04 13.47
C GLN A 194 -7.54 0.01 13.84
N ALA A 195 -7.83 -0.54 15.01
CA ALA A 195 -9.15 -0.55 15.63
C ALA A 195 -9.37 0.67 16.54
N ASP A 196 -8.30 1.32 17.01
CA ASP A 196 -8.33 2.29 18.11
C ASP A 196 -8.43 3.78 17.73
N SER A 197 -8.44 4.12 16.44
CA SER A 197 -8.64 5.49 15.92
C SER A 197 -9.95 5.53 15.11
N VAL A 198 -11.10 6.06 15.54
CA VAL A 198 -11.45 7.07 16.56
C VAL A 198 -12.36 6.47 17.65
N GLY A 199 -11.83 6.32 18.86
CA GLY A 199 -12.62 6.30 20.10
C GLY A 199 -13.26 4.97 20.47
N ALA A 200 -12.54 4.21 21.30
CA ALA A 200 -13.01 3.25 22.30
C ALA A 200 -14.44 2.68 22.13
N SER A 201 -14.48 1.35 22.02
CA SER A 201 -15.62 0.43 22.12
C SER A 201 -15.93 -0.29 20.82
N THR A 202 -16.59 -1.42 20.97
CA THR A 202 -16.83 -2.53 20.05
C THR A 202 -17.71 -2.18 18.84
N GLN A 203 -17.60 -0.94 18.34
CA GLN A 203 -18.16 -0.42 17.09
C GLN A 203 -17.15 0.36 16.23
N GLY A 204 -15.86 0.41 16.61
CA GLY A 204 -14.78 1.07 15.86
C GLY A 204 -14.80 0.69 14.39
N LEU A 205 -15.12 1.64 13.51
CA LEU A 205 -15.36 1.38 12.09
C LEU A 205 -14.07 1.11 11.30
N GLY A 206 -12.93 0.91 11.98
CA GLY A 206 -11.59 0.66 11.46
C GLY A 206 -10.89 1.90 10.93
N HIS A 207 -9.57 1.88 10.93
CA HIS A 207 -8.71 2.85 10.26
C HIS A 207 -7.63 2.07 9.50
N TYR A 208 -7.62 2.20 8.18
CA TYR A 208 -6.61 1.58 7.33
C TYR A 208 -5.67 2.62 6.75
N HIS A 209 -4.39 2.30 6.69
CA HIS A 209 -3.40 2.97 5.85
C HIS A 209 -2.69 1.93 5.01
N THR A 210 -2.61 2.16 3.70
CA THR A 210 -1.83 1.30 2.82
C THR A 210 -1.07 2.11 1.78
N ILE A 211 0.08 1.60 1.41
CA ILE A 211 0.89 2.17 0.35
C ILE A 211 1.44 1.08 -0.57
N TYR A 212 1.50 1.41 -1.86
CA TYR A 212 2.26 0.69 -2.87
C TYR A 212 3.37 1.59 -3.39
N ARG A 213 4.59 1.04 -3.46
CA ARG A 213 5.78 1.71 -3.99
C ARG A 213 6.53 0.79 -4.94
N ASN A 214 6.70 1.23 -6.19
CA ASN A 214 7.79 0.81 -7.05
C ASN A 214 9.00 1.71 -6.76
N VAL A 215 9.87 1.29 -5.83
CA VAL A 215 10.97 2.10 -5.30
C VAL A 215 12.02 2.49 -6.35
N THR A 216 12.03 1.82 -7.50
CA THR A 216 12.94 2.15 -8.62
C THR A 216 12.35 3.11 -9.64
N ASN A 217 11.05 3.41 -9.54
CA ASN A 217 10.32 4.22 -10.51
C ASN A 217 9.23 5.08 -9.84
N GLU A 218 9.53 5.63 -8.67
CA GLU A 218 8.63 6.58 -8.00
C GLU A 218 8.54 7.87 -8.81
N TYR A 219 7.32 8.40 -8.95
CA TYR A 219 7.00 9.62 -9.70
C TYR A 219 7.49 9.63 -11.17
N GLY A 220 7.70 8.45 -11.77
CA GLY A 220 8.22 8.32 -13.14
C GLY A 220 9.74 8.41 -13.26
N GLY A 221 10.45 8.34 -12.14
CA GLY A 221 11.90 8.17 -12.08
C GLY A 221 12.57 9.05 -11.01
N GLN A 222 13.34 8.41 -10.14
CA GLN A 222 14.59 9.02 -9.66
C GLN A 222 15.67 8.70 -10.72
N LYS A 223 16.22 9.74 -11.34
CA LYS A 223 17.54 9.68 -11.98
C LYS A 223 18.52 10.50 -11.17
#